data_AF-A0A4R8DUZ9-F1
#
_entry.id   AF-A0A4R8DUZ9-F1
#
_cell.length_a   1.000
_cell.length_b   1.000
_cell.length_c   1.000
_cell.angle_alpha   90.00
_cell.angle_beta   90.00
_cell.angle_gamma   90.00
#
_symmetry.space_group_name_H-M   'P 1'
#
loop_
_entity.id
_entity.type
_entity.pdbx_description
1 polymer ?
#
loop_
_entity_poly.entity_id
_entity_poly.type
_entity_poly.pdbx_seq_one_letter_code
_entity_poly.pdbx_strand_id
1 'polypeptide(L)'
;MRFPLLIVLLTITARLSAQHLGAPPDSLGLDTFYKKYTDAGGIPIVSSEKAPDTALIVARDIVNYMLVKRPDVRATLIQHKARVLVMAQSEMETDLPERRSWKKPTRDDPRLTPGERDNYDKPGGIASMTDREYWNRRARGMGGTVTSCAEENLLGYPGTRYYGENILVHEFSHNIMNALRVCDTTLYREIHVAYDTAKARGLYKGQYAINTVAEYWAEGTQWWFWSNIEFYDGDTRVQTPDELKAYDPVLYHLLERVYLGHHNPADVYYAKNLRPVRRDRRP
;
A
#
# COMPACT_ATOMS: atom_id res chain seq x y z
N MET A 1 -43.02 -40.37 -26.53
CA MET A 1 -42.44 -40.45 -25.17
C MET A 1 -41.38 -39.36 -25.03
N ARG A 2 -41.40 -38.60 -23.92
CA ARG A 2 -40.28 -37.82 -23.32
C ARG A 2 -39.78 -36.60 -24.13
N PHE A 3 -39.55 -35.38 -23.64
CA PHE A 3 -39.62 -34.66 -22.35
C PHE A 3 -39.67 -33.14 -22.72
N PRO A 4 -40.31 -32.22 -21.97
CA PRO A 4 -40.04 -30.80 -22.15
C PRO A 4 -38.75 -30.44 -21.42
N LEU A 5 -37.81 -29.82 -22.14
CA LEU A 5 -36.57 -29.28 -21.59
C LEU A 5 -36.92 -28.03 -20.78
N LEU A 6 -36.91 -28.17 -19.45
CA LEU A 6 -36.97 -27.06 -18.51
C LEU A 6 -35.67 -26.26 -18.66
N ILE A 7 -35.71 -25.18 -19.43
CA ILE A 7 -34.66 -24.16 -19.41
C ILE A 7 -34.81 -23.46 -18.05
N VAL A 8 -34.13 -23.99 -17.03
CA VAL A 8 -33.76 -23.22 -15.85
C VAL A 8 -32.68 -22.26 -16.32
N LEU A 9 -33.12 -21.12 -16.88
CA LEU A 9 -32.26 -19.99 -17.14
C LEU A 9 -31.85 -19.47 -15.76
N LEU A 10 -30.72 -19.99 -15.29
CA LEU A 10 -29.97 -19.53 -14.15
C LEU A 10 -29.96 -18.01 -14.18
N THR A 11 -30.74 -17.38 -13.31
CA THR A 11 -30.63 -15.97 -12.95
C THR A 11 -29.34 -15.79 -12.17
N ILE A 12 -28.21 -15.98 -12.85
CA ILE A 12 -26.91 -15.41 -12.48
C ILE A 12 -26.64 -14.31 -13.51
N THR A 13 -27.59 -13.38 -13.64
CA THR A 13 -27.20 -12.00 -13.87
C THR A 13 -26.41 -11.63 -12.62
N ALA A 14 -25.09 -11.79 -12.73
CA ALA A 14 -24.13 -11.19 -11.85
C ALA A 14 -24.63 -9.78 -11.53
N ARG A 15 -24.98 -9.54 -10.27
CA ARG A 15 -25.03 -8.20 -9.73
C ARG A 15 -23.62 -7.64 -9.90
N LEU A 16 -23.33 -7.08 -11.08
CA LEU A 16 -22.45 -5.95 -11.22
C LEU A 16 -23.15 -4.81 -10.47
N SER A 17 -23.21 -4.93 -9.15
CA SER A 17 -23.59 -3.84 -8.29
C SER A 17 -22.54 -2.79 -8.53
N ALA A 18 -22.92 -1.71 -9.21
CA ALA A 18 -22.30 -0.42 -9.00
C ALA A 18 -22.19 -0.24 -7.48
N GLN A 19 -21.01 -0.53 -6.91
CA GLN A 19 -20.83 -0.53 -5.47
C GLN A 19 -20.87 0.91 -5.03
N HIS A 20 -22.06 1.27 -4.55
CA HIS A 20 -22.39 2.56 -4.01
C HIS A 20 -21.50 2.80 -2.81
N LEU A 21 -20.89 3.98 -2.79
CA LEU A 21 -20.43 4.55 -1.55
C LEU A 21 -21.61 4.60 -0.57
N GLY A 22 -21.41 4.11 0.65
CA GLY A 22 -22.47 4.08 1.66
C GLY A 22 -21.91 3.73 3.03
N ALA A 23 -22.80 3.40 3.97
CA ALA A 23 -22.38 2.89 5.27
C ALA A 23 -21.79 1.47 5.14
N PRO A 24 -20.79 1.08 5.96
CA PRO A 24 -20.32 -0.29 6.00
C PRO A 24 -21.45 -1.25 6.39
N PRO A 25 -21.65 -2.37 5.68
CA PRO A 25 -22.66 -3.35 6.05
C PRO A 25 -22.30 -4.05 7.36
N ASP A 26 -23.31 -4.29 8.21
CA ASP A 26 -23.15 -4.94 9.52
C ASP A 26 -22.41 -6.28 9.45
N SER A 27 -22.52 -7.00 8.33
CA SER A 27 -21.84 -8.27 8.09
C SER A 27 -20.32 -8.19 8.15
N LEU A 28 -19.73 -6.99 8.01
CA LEU A 28 -18.28 -6.81 8.16
C LEU A 28 -17.84 -6.72 9.63
N GLY A 29 -18.76 -6.49 10.58
CA GLY A 29 -18.46 -6.42 12.01
C GLY A 29 -17.43 -5.34 12.36
N LEU A 30 -17.47 -4.20 11.67
CA LEU A 30 -16.51 -3.11 11.86
C LEU A 30 -16.91 -2.20 13.03
N ASP A 31 -15.91 -1.53 13.61
CA ASP A 31 -16.13 -0.52 14.64
C ASP A 31 -17.01 0.63 14.12
N THR A 32 -17.82 1.22 15.00
CA THR A 32 -18.76 2.30 14.63
C THR A 32 -18.07 3.59 14.22
N PHE A 33 -16.75 3.71 14.41
CA PHE A 33 -15.89 4.73 13.80
C PHE A 33 -16.06 4.80 12.28
N TYR A 34 -16.20 3.65 11.62
CA TYR A 34 -16.33 3.58 10.16
C TYR A 34 -17.74 3.97 9.73
N LYS A 35 -17.84 5.06 8.97
CA LYS A 35 -19.11 5.63 8.48
C LYS A 35 -19.28 5.51 6.98
N LYS A 36 -18.18 5.32 6.24
CA LYS A 36 -18.18 5.20 4.78
C LYS A 36 -17.52 3.90 4.35
N TYR A 37 -18.02 3.36 3.26
CA TYR A 37 -17.62 2.09 2.68
C TYR A 37 -17.82 2.13 1.17
N THR A 38 -16.85 1.55 0.46
CA THR A 38 -17.03 1.02 -0.89
C THR A 38 -16.29 -0.31 -0.97
N ASP A 39 -16.60 -1.13 -1.96
CA ASP A 39 -15.95 -2.42 -2.14
C ASP A 39 -15.09 -2.44 -3.40
N ALA A 40 -13.90 -3.00 -3.26
CA ALA A 40 -12.96 -3.21 -4.34
C ALA A 40 -12.96 -4.70 -4.68
N GLY A 41 -14.10 -5.21 -5.19
CA GLY A 41 -14.24 -6.61 -5.63
C GLY A 41 -13.97 -7.64 -4.52
N GLY A 42 -14.64 -7.47 -3.39
CA GLY A 42 -14.55 -8.31 -2.18
C GLY A 42 -13.61 -7.79 -1.11
N ILE A 43 -12.86 -6.71 -1.38
CA ILE A 43 -11.95 -6.07 -0.42
C ILE A 43 -12.61 -4.77 0.06
N PRO A 44 -13.06 -4.69 1.33
CA PRO A 44 -13.62 -3.47 1.89
C PRO A 44 -12.63 -2.29 1.87
N ILE A 45 -13.11 -1.14 1.41
CA ILE A 45 -12.45 0.16 1.57
C ILE A 45 -13.34 0.99 2.50
N VAL A 46 -12.82 1.37 3.67
CA VAL A 46 -13.62 2.05 4.72
C VAL A 46 -12.93 3.28 5.26
N SER A 47 -13.72 4.23 5.76
CA SER A 47 -13.22 5.43 6.43
C SER A 47 -14.19 5.92 7.50
N SER A 48 -13.74 6.88 8.30
CA SER A 48 -14.66 7.72 9.07
C SER A 48 -15.52 8.60 8.16
N GLU A 49 -16.39 9.41 8.76
CA GLU A 49 -17.16 10.43 8.03
C GLU A 49 -16.31 11.56 7.44
N LYS A 50 -15.09 11.77 7.97
CA LYS A 50 -14.25 12.95 7.65
C LYS A 50 -13.56 12.83 6.31
N ALA A 51 -13.18 11.61 5.90
CA ALA A 51 -12.52 11.41 4.62
C ALA A 51 -13.48 11.67 3.45
N PRO A 52 -13.08 12.35 2.36
CA PRO A 52 -13.95 12.63 1.24
C PRO A 52 -14.23 11.34 0.48
N ASP A 53 -15.43 11.28 -0.06
CA ASP A 53 -15.97 10.18 -0.87
C ASP A 53 -15.02 9.79 -2.01
N THR A 54 -14.44 10.81 -2.66
CA THR A 54 -13.46 10.65 -3.75
C THR A 54 -12.23 9.84 -3.31
N ALA A 55 -11.76 9.98 -2.08
CA ALA A 55 -10.59 9.23 -1.61
C ALA A 55 -10.89 7.72 -1.54
N LEU A 56 -12.09 7.32 -1.11
CA LEU A 56 -12.49 5.91 -1.07
C LEU A 56 -12.64 5.34 -2.48
N ILE A 57 -13.19 6.12 -3.41
CA ILE A 57 -13.33 5.73 -4.82
C ILE A 57 -11.95 5.55 -5.47
N VAL A 58 -11.02 6.49 -5.26
CA VAL A 58 -9.64 6.38 -5.75
C VAL A 58 -8.94 5.16 -5.16
N ALA A 59 -9.03 4.95 -3.84
CA ALA A 59 -8.44 3.77 -3.20
C ALA A 59 -9.01 2.47 -3.75
N ARG A 60 -10.33 2.40 -3.97
CA ARG A 60 -11.01 1.25 -4.58
C ARG A 60 -10.46 0.94 -5.97
N ASP A 61 -10.35 1.97 -6.81
CA ASP A 61 -9.93 1.79 -8.20
C ASP A 61 -8.45 1.42 -8.29
N ILE A 62 -7.61 1.98 -7.41
CA ILE A 62 -6.20 1.57 -7.26
C ILE A 62 -6.11 0.09 -6.90
N VAL A 63 -6.80 -0.35 -5.84
CA VAL A 63 -6.79 -1.75 -5.38
C VAL A 63 -7.32 -2.70 -6.45
N ASN A 64 -8.39 -2.30 -7.13
CA ASN A 64 -8.94 -3.10 -8.21
C ASN A 64 -7.93 -3.32 -9.33
N TYR A 65 -7.29 -2.25 -9.79
CA TYR A 65 -6.30 -2.30 -10.86
C TYR A 65 -5.09 -3.17 -10.48
N MET A 66 -4.55 -3.00 -9.26
CA MET A 66 -3.41 -3.78 -8.76
C MET A 66 -3.68 -5.30 -8.74
N LEU A 67 -4.94 -5.71 -8.67
CA LEU A 67 -5.34 -7.13 -8.59
C LEU A 67 -5.93 -7.69 -9.89
N VAL A 68 -6.09 -6.88 -10.95
CA VAL A 68 -6.77 -7.31 -12.20
C VAL A 68 -6.20 -8.61 -12.76
N LYS A 69 -4.87 -8.75 -12.77
CA LYS A 69 -4.19 -9.91 -13.36
C LYS A 69 -4.12 -11.13 -12.43
N ARG A 70 -4.43 -10.95 -11.14
CA ARG A 70 -4.24 -11.97 -10.09
C ARG A 70 -5.52 -12.21 -9.26
N PRO A 71 -6.56 -12.82 -9.86
CA PRO A 71 -7.78 -13.18 -9.14
C PRO A 71 -7.54 -14.19 -7.98
N ASP A 72 -6.49 -15.00 -8.06
CA ASP A 72 -6.04 -15.93 -7.01
C ASP A 72 -5.47 -15.20 -5.78
N VAL A 73 -4.69 -14.14 -6.00
CA VAL A 73 -4.22 -13.23 -4.94
C VAL A 73 -5.43 -12.55 -4.29
N ARG A 74 -6.36 -12.01 -5.09
CA ARG A 74 -7.59 -11.40 -4.60
C ARG A 74 -8.40 -12.37 -3.73
N ALA A 75 -8.62 -13.60 -4.18
CA ALA A 75 -9.36 -14.60 -3.42
C ALA A 75 -8.69 -14.90 -2.07
N THR A 76 -7.36 -14.97 -2.05
CA THR A 76 -6.57 -15.18 -0.82
C THR A 76 -6.70 -13.99 0.14
N LEU A 77 -6.65 -12.76 -0.38
CA LEU A 77 -6.86 -11.55 0.43
C LEU A 77 -8.26 -11.50 1.04
N ILE A 78 -9.29 -11.87 0.29
CA ILE A 78 -10.67 -11.99 0.79
C ILE A 78 -10.75 -13.02 1.91
N GLN A 79 -10.14 -14.20 1.72
CA GLN A 79 -10.10 -15.25 2.74
C GLN A 79 -9.41 -14.77 4.03
N HIS A 80 -8.36 -13.96 3.91
CA HIS A 80 -7.67 -13.33 5.04
C HIS A 80 -8.43 -12.13 5.63
N LYS A 81 -9.61 -11.78 5.10
CA LYS A 81 -10.40 -10.61 5.50
C LYS A 81 -9.61 -9.30 5.37
N ALA A 82 -8.82 -9.19 4.31
CA ALA A 82 -8.08 -7.99 4.00
C ALA A 82 -9.02 -6.81 3.79
N ARG A 83 -8.61 -5.62 4.22
CA ARG A 83 -9.34 -4.36 4.02
C ARG A 83 -8.39 -3.17 3.95
N VAL A 84 -8.84 -2.10 3.33
CA VAL A 84 -8.14 -0.81 3.28
C VAL A 84 -8.88 0.23 4.11
N LEU A 85 -8.14 0.93 4.96
CA LEU A 85 -8.60 2.01 5.80
C LEU A 85 -8.12 3.33 5.19
N VAL A 86 -9.04 4.22 4.84
CA VAL A 86 -8.72 5.57 4.34
C VAL A 86 -8.85 6.54 5.51
N MET A 87 -7.72 7.11 5.93
CA MET A 87 -7.68 8.15 6.96
C MET A 87 -7.92 9.52 6.33
N ALA A 88 -8.67 10.38 7.02
CA ALA A 88 -8.72 11.78 6.66
C ALA A 88 -7.37 12.48 6.91
N GLN A 89 -7.14 13.65 6.31
CA GLN A 89 -5.91 14.43 6.56
C GLN A 89 -5.75 14.79 8.05
N SER A 90 -6.88 14.98 8.74
CA SER A 90 -6.93 15.28 10.17
C SER A 90 -6.81 14.06 11.09
N GLU A 91 -6.83 12.85 10.53
CA GLU A 91 -6.76 11.59 11.26
C GLU A 91 -5.39 10.95 11.10
N MET A 92 -5.03 10.06 12.01
CA MET A 92 -3.72 9.42 12.09
C MET A 92 -3.87 7.95 12.42
N GLU A 93 -2.77 7.19 12.33
CA GLU A 93 -2.79 5.75 12.56
C GLU A 93 -3.44 5.36 13.89
N THR A 94 -3.14 6.08 14.97
CA THR A 94 -3.72 5.81 16.30
C THR A 94 -5.17 6.29 16.47
N ASP A 95 -5.76 6.96 15.49
CA ASP A 95 -7.21 7.25 15.50
C ASP A 95 -8.02 6.07 14.95
N LEU A 96 -7.39 5.20 14.15
CA LEU A 96 -8.02 3.99 13.64
C LEU A 96 -8.29 3.02 14.80
N PRO A 97 -9.50 2.44 14.90
CA PRO A 97 -9.86 1.48 15.95
C PRO A 97 -8.85 0.35 16.12
N GLU A 98 -8.30 -0.16 15.02
CA GLU A 98 -7.32 -1.25 14.97
C GLU A 98 -5.98 -0.91 15.64
N ARG A 99 -5.69 0.38 15.83
CA ARG A 99 -4.36 0.90 16.17
C ARG A 99 -4.38 1.91 17.31
N ARG A 100 -5.55 2.17 17.91
CA ARG A 100 -5.73 3.14 19.01
C ARG A 100 -4.87 2.89 20.25
N SER A 101 -4.46 1.63 20.45
CA SER A 101 -3.66 1.20 21.60
C SER A 101 -2.17 1.07 21.29
N TRP A 102 -1.73 1.39 20.08
CA TRP A 102 -0.32 1.30 19.71
C TRP A 102 0.54 2.18 20.60
N LYS A 103 1.69 1.62 20.99
CA LYS A 103 2.68 2.27 21.84
C LYS A 103 3.89 2.66 21.01
N LYS A 104 4.48 3.80 21.34
CA LYS A 104 5.82 4.13 20.84
C LYS A 104 6.81 3.06 21.37
N PRO A 105 7.88 2.76 20.62
CA PRO A 105 8.87 1.80 21.06
C PRO A 105 9.53 2.24 22.36
N THR A 106 9.92 1.26 23.19
CA THR A 106 10.81 1.48 24.33
C THR A 106 12.26 1.61 23.86
N ARG A 107 13.16 2.08 24.72
CA ARG A 107 14.58 2.30 24.40
C ARG A 107 15.30 1.04 23.93
N ASP A 108 14.88 -0.11 24.43
CA ASP A 108 15.40 -1.45 24.13
C ASP A 108 14.72 -2.13 22.95
N ASP A 109 13.71 -1.50 22.33
CA ASP A 109 13.00 -2.09 21.19
C ASP A 109 14.00 -2.38 20.04
N PRO A 110 14.10 -3.64 19.58
CA PRO A 110 15.08 -4.02 18.57
C PRO A 110 14.81 -3.39 17.20
N ARG A 111 13.60 -2.85 16.98
CA ARG A 111 13.21 -2.20 15.71
C ARG A 111 13.75 -0.78 15.58
N LEU A 112 14.24 -0.17 16.66
CA LEU A 112 14.87 1.14 16.59
C LEU A 112 16.18 1.08 15.81
N THR A 113 16.34 2.01 14.87
CA THR A 113 17.63 2.24 14.21
C THR A 113 18.68 2.68 15.24
N PRO A 114 19.99 2.48 14.97
CA PRO A 114 21.05 2.97 15.86
C PRO A 114 20.89 4.46 16.19
N GLY A 115 20.60 5.29 15.17
CA GLY A 115 20.39 6.73 15.36
C GLY A 115 19.15 7.07 16.19
N GLU A 116 18.03 6.37 16.04
CA GLU A 116 16.86 6.56 16.90
C GLU A 116 17.15 6.18 18.35
N ARG A 117 17.94 5.12 18.57
CA ARG A 117 18.33 4.65 19.90
C ARG A 117 19.29 5.61 20.59
N ASP A 118 20.29 6.11 19.87
CA ASP A 118 21.29 7.07 20.37
C ASP A 118 20.67 8.43 20.72
N ASN A 119 19.57 8.78 20.05
CA ASN A 119 18.85 10.03 20.27
C ASN A 119 17.58 9.86 21.12
N TYR A 120 17.29 8.66 21.65
CA TYR A 120 16.01 8.32 22.27
C TYR A 120 15.63 9.29 23.41
N ASP A 121 16.57 9.57 24.31
CA ASP A 121 16.37 10.40 25.52
C ASP A 121 16.72 11.90 25.32
N LYS A 122 17.22 12.29 24.14
CA LYS A 122 17.59 13.69 23.86
C LYS A 122 16.33 14.57 23.66
N PRO A 123 16.43 15.91 23.80
CA PRO A 123 15.32 16.81 23.46
C PRO A 123 14.81 16.56 22.04
N GLY A 124 13.50 16.32 21.90
CA GLY A 124 12.88 15.95 20.62
C GLY A 124 13.00 14.47 20.24
N GLY A 125 13.70 13.66 21.03
CA GLY A 125 13.79 12.20 20.89
C GLY A 125 12.49 11.47 21.28
N ILE A 126 12.42 10.17 20.97
CA ILE A 126 11.21 9.34 21.15
C ILE A 126 10.73 9.29 22.60
N ALA A 127 11.61 9.40 23.59
CA ALA A 127 11.25 9.46 25.00
C ALA A 127 10.27 10.62 25.31
N SER A 128 10.47 11.75 24.63
CA SER A 128 9.70 12.98 24.85
C SER A 128 8.35 13.03 24.12
N MET A 129 8.04 12.05 23.28
CA MET A 129 6.81 12.00 22.48
C MET A 129 5.72 11.19 23.19
N THR A 130 4.47 11.59 23.04
CA THR A 130 3.31 10.69 23.23
C THR A 130 3.29 9.59 22.16
N ASP A 131 2.54 8.51 22.41
CA ASP A 131 2.33 7.45 21.42
C ASP A 131 1.81 8.01 20.10
N ARG A 132 0.80 8.90 20.18
CA ARG A 132 0.19 9.57 19.03
C ARG A 132 1.20 10.44 18.28
N GLU A 133 1.97 11.27 18.97
CA GLU A 133 2.99 12.11 18.31
C GLU A 133 4.04 11.28 17.59
N TYR A 134 4.49 10.17 18.18
CA TYR A 134 5.44 9.26 17.54
C TYR A 134 4.87 8.70 16.23
N TRP A 135 3.65 8.14 16.27
CA TRP A 135 3.02 7.55 15.09
C TRP A 135 2.66 8.58 14.02
N ASN A 136 2.15 9.75 14.41
CA ASN A 136 1.87 10.88 13.51
C ASN A 136 3.12 11.32 12.74
N ARG A 137 4.29 11.29 13.40
CA ARG A 137 5.56 11.62 12.78
C ARG A 137 6.13 10.48 11.94
N ARG A 138 5.62 9.26 12.06
CA ARG A 138 6.21 8.09 11.40
C ARG A 138 5.48 7.67 10.13
N ALA A 139 4.16 7.68 10.13
CA ALA A 139 3.39 7.01 9.08
C ALA A 139 2.16 7.83 8.63
N ARG A 140 1.83 7.69 7.34
CA ARG A 140 0.53 8.10 6.74
C ARG A 140 -0.10 6.95 5.95
N GLY A 141 0.32 5.73 6.28
CA GLY A 141 -0.06 4.47 5.68
C GLY A 141 0.73 3.37 6.36
N MET A 142 0.15 2.18 6.41
CA MET A 142 0.72 1.00 7.03
C MET A 142 0.19 -0.23 6.31
N GLY A 143 1.11 -1.07 5.84
CA GLY A 143 0.82 -2.35 5.21
C GLY A 143 0.35 -3.44 6.19
N GLY A 144 0.09 -4.62 5.62
CA GLY A 144 -0.47 -5.78 6.31
C GLY A 144 -1.90 -6.08 5.85
N THR A 145 -2.50 -7.14 6.42
CA THR A 145 -3.87 -7.59 6.07
C THR A 145 -4.89 -6.44 6.17
N VAL A 146 -4.74 -5.61 7.19
CA VAL A 146 -5.43 -4.32 7.31
C VAL A 146 -4.45 -3.24 6.85
N THR A 147 -4.65 -2.76 5.63
CA THR A 147 -3.83 -1.71 5.03
C THR A 147 -4.44 -0.35 5.36
N SER A 148 -3.63 0.68 5.65
CA SER A 148 -4.10 2.06 5.70
C SER A 148 -3.39 2.94 4.69
N CYS A 149 -4.06 4.02 4.31
CA CYS A 149 -3.49 5.13 3.57
C CYS A 149 -4.24 6.41 3.95
N ALA A 150 -3.68 7.56 3.57
CA ALA A 150 -4.26 8.85 3.88
C ALA A 150 -4.84 9.53 2.64
N GLU A 151 -5.99 10.20 2.79
CA GLU A 151 -6.68 10.90 1.70
C GLU A 151 -5.78 11.89 0.97
N GLU A 152 -4.91 12.59 1.70
CA GLU A 152 -4.10 13.65 1.10
C GLU A 152 -3.04 13.07 0.15
N ASN A 153 -2.64 11.82 0.39
CA ASN A 153 -1.76 11.09 -0.52
C ASN A 153 -2.53 10.60 -1.74
N LEU A 154 -3.70 9.97 -1.55
CA LEU A 154 -4.55 9.48 -2.64
C LEU A 154 -4.98 10.60 -3.61
N LEU A 155 -5.28 11.78 -3.07
CA LEU A 155 -5.79 12.92 -3.82
C LEU A 155 -4.71 13.93 -4.22
N GLY A 156 -3.45 13.70 -3.85
CA GLY A 156 -2.33 14.51 -4.32
C GLY A 156 -2.29 15.92 -3.75
N TYR A 157 -2.49 16.09 -2.44
CA TYR A 157 -2.44 17.42 -1.82
C TYR A 157 -0.99 17.94 -1.77
N PRO A 158 -0.66 19.06 -2.44
CA PRO A 158 0.69 19.60 -2.43
C PRO A 158 1.18 19.96 -1.02
N GLY A 159 2.49 19.85 -0.79
CA GLY A 159 3.12 20.21 0.48
C GLY A 159 2.95 19.17 1.61
N THR A 160 2.25 18.06 1.35
CA THR A 160 2.13 16.95 2.29
C THR A 160 3.36 16.03 2.22
N ARG A 161 3.58 15.21 3.25
CA ARG A 161 4.84 14.50 3.47
C ARG A 161 5.27 13.58 2.31
N TYR A 162 4.30 12.86 1.76
CA TYR A 162 4.51 11.84 0.73
C TYR A 162 3.98 12.34 -0.63
N TYR A 163 3.94 13.65 -0.83
CA TYR A 163 3.51 14.23 -2.09
C TYR A 163 4.53 13.90 -3.20
N GLY A 164 4.14 13.07 -4.15
CA GLY A 164 4.99 12.61 -5.25
C GLY A 164 5.17 11.10 -5.35
N GLU A 165 4.70 10.36 -4.35
CA GLU A 165 4.70 8.91 -4.33
C GLU A 165 3.32 8.39 -3.89
N ASN A 166 2.89 7.24 -4.39
CA ASN A 166 1.62 6.64 -3.99
C ASN A 166 1.81 5.63 -2.85
N ILE A 167 1.43 6.02 -1.63
CA ILE A 167 1.58 5.19 -0.42
C ILE A 167 0.61 4.02 -0.43
N LEU A 168 -0.60 4.15 -0.98
CA LEU A 168 -1.50 3.00 -1.07
C LEU A 168 -0.91 1.91 -1.98
N VAL A 169 -0.29 2.29 -3.10
CA VAL A 169 0.39 1.34 -3.99
C VAL A 169 1.51 0.60 -3.24
N HIS A 170 2.32 1.32 -2.46
CA HIS A 170 3.35 0.72 -1.61
C HIS A 170 2.74 -0.25 -0.59
N GLU A 171 1.85 0.24 0.28
CA GLU A 171 1.37 -0.51 1.43
C GLU A 171 0.48 -1.70 1.03
N PHE A 172 -0.28 -1.56 -0.05
CA PHE A 172 -1.10 -2.66 -0.57
C PHE A 172 -0.26 -3.72 -1.28
N SER A 173 0.89 -3.36 -1.84
CA SER A 173 1.81 -4.35 -2.41
C SER A 173 2.40 -5.30 -1.36
N HIS A 174 2.63 -4.83 -0.11
CA HIS A 174 2.97 -5.69 1.03
C HIS A 174 1.86 -6.73 1.28
N ASN A 175 0.59 -6.32 1.13
CA ASN A 175 -0.56 -7.21 1.31
C ASN A 175 -0.62 -8.26 0.18
N ILE A 176 -0.40 -7.84 -1.08
CA ILE A 176 -0.28 -8.74 -2.23
C ILE A 176 0.85 -9.77 -2.02
N MET A 177 2.04 -9.32 -1.61
CA MET A 177 3.17 -10.21 -1.32
C MET A 177 2.85 -11.22 -0.21
N ASN A 178 2.13 -10.79 0.84
CA ASN A 178 1.67 -11.68 1.88
C ASN A 178 0.68 -12.75 1.37
N ALA A 179 -0.21 -12.41 0.43
CA ALA A 179 -1.10 -13.39 -0.20
C ALA A 179 -0.34 -14.38 -1.09
N LEU A 180 0.73 -13.95 -1.77
CA LEU A 180 1.58 -14.84 -2.58
C LEU A 180 2.22 -15.97 -1.74
N ARG A 181 2.44 -15.75 -0.43
CA ARG A 181 2.92 -16.80 0.49
C ARG A 181 1.99 -18.03 0.56
N VAL A 182 0.74 -17.88 0.13
CA VAL A 182 -0.26 -18.95 0.15
C VAL A 182 -0.61 -19.38 -1.26
N CYS A 183 -0.98 -18.44 -2.13
CA CYS A 183 -1.49 -18.79 -3.47
C CYS A 183 -0.40 -19.07 -4.52
N ASP A 184 0.84 -18.59 -4.31
CA ASP A 184 1.92 -18.71 -5.30
C ASP A 184 3.30 -18.72 -4.60
N THR A 185 3.54 -19.82 -3.88
CA THR A 185 4.77 -20.01 -3.09
C THR A 185 6.03 -20.06 -3.95
N THR A 186 5.91 -20.33 -5.24
CA THR A 186 7.01 -20.27 -6.20
C THR A 186 7.39 -18.81 -6.46
N LEU A 187 6.45 -17.96 -6.87
CA LEU A 187 6.73 -16.54 -7.08
C LEU A 187 7.23 -15.87 -5.79
N TYR A 188 6.64 -16.20 -4.65
CA TYR A 188 7.11 -15.68 -3.36
C TYR A 188 8.59 -16.01 -3.10
N ARG A 189 9.04 -17.25 -3.36
CA ARG A 189 10.46 -17.62 -3.21
C ARG A 189 11.35 -16.93 -4.22
N GLU A 190 10.89 -16.76 -5.45
CA GLU A 190 11.64 -16.06 -6.50
C GLU A 190 11.87 -14.58 -6.16
N ILE A 191 10.91 -13.92 -5.49
CA ILE A 191 11.09 -12.56 -4.96
C ILE A 191 12.22 -12.49 -3.93
N HIS A 192 12.32 -13.48 -3.04
CA HIS A 192 13.43 -13.55 -2.06
C HIS A 192 14.78 -13.75 -2.75
N VAL A 193 14.86 -14.66 -3.72
CA VAL A 193 16.08 -14.88 -4.51
C VAL A 193 16.48 -13.63 -5.28
N ALA A 194 15.53 -12.90 -5.85
CA ALA A 194 15.77 -11.64 -6.56
C ALA A 194 16.34 -10.57 -5.62
N TYR A 195 15.75 -10.41 -4.43
CA TYR A 195 16.24 -9.50 -3.41
C TYR A 195 17.67 -9.83 -2.96
N ASP A 196 17.96 -11.11 -2.67
CA ASP A 196 19.30 -11.54 -2.27
C ASP A 196 20.32 -11.28 -3.40
N THR A 197 19.91 -11.49 -4.65
CA THR A 197 20.73 -11.20 -5.83
C THR A 197 20.98 -9.71 -6.00
N ALA A 198 19.96 -8.86 -5.84
CA ALA A 198 20.07 -7.41 -5.91
C ALA A 198 21.04 -6.89 -4.83
N LYS A 199 20.92 -7.40 -3.61
CA LYS A 199 21.81 -7.08 -2.49
C LYS A 199 23.25 -7.52 -2.75
N ALA A 200 23.47 -8.73 -3.25
CA ALA A 200 24.80 -9.25 -3.58
C ALA A 200 25.47 -8.43 -4.70
N ARG A 201 24.68 -7.89 -5.64
CA ARG A 201 25.14 -7.00 -6.71
C ARG A 201 25.33 -5.55 -6.26
N GLY A 202 24.98 -5.21 -5.02
CA GLY A 202 25.09 -3.86 -4.49
C GLY A 202 24.08 -2.87 -5.06
N LEU A 203 22.95 -3.35 -5.59
CA LEU A 203 21.86 -2.50 -6.06
C LEU A 203 21.19 -1.78 -4.88
N TYR A 204 20.48 -0.70 -5.21
CA TYR A 204 19.67 0.14 -4.34
C TYR A 204 20.49 0.77 -3.21
N LYS A 205 21.74 1.14 -3.50
CA LYS A 205 22.66 1.66 -2.48
C LYS A 205 22.09 2.90 -1.79
N GLY A 206 21.92 2.81 -0.47
CA GLY A 206 21.38 3.90 0.35
C GLY A 206 19.87 4.16 0.15
N GLN A 207 19.17 3.31 -0.63
CA GLN A 207 17.73 3.40 -0.80
C GLN A 207 16.97 2.57 0.22
N TYR A 208 15.77 3.02 0.53
CA TYR A 208 14.88 2.32 1.47
C TYR A 208 14.53 0.90 0.99
N ALA A 209 14.39 0.72 -0.33
CA ALA A 209 14.07 -0.54 -0.99
C ALA A 209 14.97 -1.72 -0.56
N ILE A 210 16.27 -1.50 -0.28
CA ILE A 210 17.19 -2.61 0.05
C ILE A 210 17.17 -3.02 1.52
N ASN A 211 16.39 -2.34 2.37
CA ASN A 211 16.36 -2.64 3.79
C ASN A 211 15.75 -4.01 4.08
N THR A 212 14.69 -4.38 3.35
CA THR A 212 14.05 -5.69 3.47
C THR A 212 13.52 -6.17 2.12
N VAL A 213 13.32 -7.47 1.97
CA VAL A 213 12.66 -8.06 0.79
C VAL A 213 11.25 -7.50 0.55
N ALA A 214 10.55 -7.11 1.62
CA ALA A 214 9.23 -6.51 1.52
C ALA A 214 9.31 -5.09 0.94
N GLU A 215 10.24 -4.26 1.42
CA GLU A 215 10.45 -2.91 0.86
C GLU A 215 10.97 -2.96 -0.58
N TYR A 216 11.82 -3.94 -0.90
CA TYR A 216 12.29 -4.19 -2.26
C TYR A 216 11.12 -4.43 -3.21
N TRP A 217 10.16 -5.26 -2.79
CA TRP A 217 8.95 -5.50 -3.54
C TRP A 217 8.05 -4.26 -3.63
N ALA A 218 7.89 -3.52 -2.54
CA ALA A 218 6.95 -2.41 -2.45
C ALA A 218 7.41 -1.15 -3.20
N GLU A 219 8.65 -0.73 -2.99
CA GLU A 219 9.27 0.36 -3.74
C GLU A 219 9.37 0.00 -5.24
N GLY A 220 9.75 -1.25 -5.54
CA GLY A 220 9.70 -1.83 -6.88
C GLY A 220 8.34 -1.70 -7.54
N THR A 221 7.28 -2.03 -6.80
CA THR A 221 5.89 -1.89 -7.26
C THR A 221 5.54 -0.43 -7.57
N GLN A 222 5.98 0.53 -6.75
CA GLN A 222 5.74 1.94 -7.04
C GLN A 222 6.48 2.41 -8.31
N TRP A 223 7.73 2.00 -8.53
CA TRP A 223 8.45 2.30 -9.79
C TRP A 223 7.81 1.61 -11.00
N TRP A 224 7.28 0.39 -10.84
CA TRP A 224 6.49 -0.28 -11.88
C TRP A 224 5.26 0.54 -12.27
N PHE A 225 4.52 1.09 -11.30
CA PHE A 225 3.36 1.93 -11.59
C PHE A 225 3.70 3.38 -11.97
N TRP A 226 5.00 3.70 -12.12
CA TRP A 226 5.50 5.06 -12.31
C TRP A 226 4.93 6.05 -11.28
N SER A 227 4.81 5.58 -10.03
CA SER A 227 4.14 6.24 -8.92
C SER A 227 5.09 6.52 -7.76
N ASN A 228 6.39 6.58 -8.03
CA ASN A 228 7.44 6.85 -7.04
C ASN A 228 8.29 8.04 -7.48
N ILE A 229 8.98 8.63 -6.51
CA ILE A 229 10.02 9.63 -6.75
C ILE A 229 11.28 8.97 -7.32
N GLU A 230 12.07 9.76 -8.04
CA GLU A 230 13.32 9.27 -8.60
C GLU A 230 14.41 9.13 -7.54
N PHE A 231 15.23 8.09 -7.71
CA PHE A 231 16.50 7.99 -7.02
C PHE A 231 17.65 7.78 -7.99
N TYR A 232 18.87 7.91 -7.45
CA TYR A 232 20.11 7.70 -8.19
C TYR A 232 20.97 6.69 -7.43
N ASP A 233 21.47 5.69 -8.14
CA ASP A 233 22.52 4.79 -7.69
C ASP A 233 23.77 5.01 -8.56
N GLY A 234 24.71 5.77 -8.02
CA GLY A 234 25.76 6.41 -8.84
C GLY A 234 25.14 7.36 -9.86
N ASP A 235 25.51 7.18 -11.14
CA ASP A 235 24.98 7.96 -12.25
C ASP A 235 23.68 7.36 -12.85
N THR A 236 23.20 6.24 -12.31
CA THR A 236 22.00 5.58 -12.82
C THR A 236 20.76 6.14 -12.14
N ARG A 237 19.92 6.84 -12.89
CA ARG A 237 18.61 7.29 -12.43
C ARG A 237 17.60 6.15 -12.57
N VAL A 238 16.74 6.01 -11.55
CA VAL A 238 15.60 5.08 -11.59
C VAL A 238 14.34 5.82 -11.14
N GLN A 239 13.34 5.85 -12.01
CA GLN A 239 11.99 6.35 -11.72
C GLN A 239 10.93 5.69 -12.57
N THR A 240 11.18 5.60 -13.87
CA THR A 240 10.23 5.08 -14.84
C THR A 240 10.26 3.55 -14.86
N PRO A 241 9.22 2.88 -15.38
CA PRO A 241 9.22 1.43 -15.56
C PRO A 241 10.35 0.95 -16.48
N ASP A 242 10.70 1.75 -17.51
CA ASP A 242 11.80 1.42 -18.43
C ASP A 242 13.17 1.55 -17.74
N GLU A 243 13.37 2.57 -16.91
CA GLU A 243 14.58 2.71 -16.09
C GLU A 243 14.67 1.57 -15.06
N LEU A 244 13.56 1.19 -14.41
CA LEU A 244 13.51 0.03 -13.51
C LEU A 244 13.89 -1.25 -14.27
N LYS A 245 13.34 -1.47 -15.47
CA LYS A 245 13.68 -2.64 -16.30
C LYS A 245 15.16 -2.70 -16.65
N ALA A 246 15.76 -1.56 -17.00
CA ALA A 246 17.18 -1.49 -17.31
C ALA A 246 18.05 -1.72 -16.07
N TYR A 247 17.62 -1.22 -14.91
CA TYR A 247 18.36 -1.27 -13.66
C TYR A 247 18.27 -2.62 -12.94
N ASP A 248 17.05 -3.11 -12.69
CA ASP A 248 16.75 -4.41 -12.09
C ASP A 248 15.72 -5.19 -12.95
N PRO A 249 16.20 -5.82 -14.05
CA PRO A 249 15.33 -6.61 -14.92
C PRO A 249 14.71 -7.81 -14.21
N VAL A 250 15.34 -8.33 -13.16
CA VAL A 250 14.81 -9.49 -12.42
C VAL A 250 13.56 -9.08 -11.67
N LEU A 251 13.63 -7.98 -10.89
CA LEU A 251 12.45 -7.43 -10.22
C LEU A 251 11.35 -7.08 -11.20
N TYR A 252 11.71 -6.40 -12.30
CA TYR A 252 10.76 -6.02 -13.34
C TYR A 252 9.95 -7.22 -13.84
N HIS A 253 10.59 -8.34 -14.17
CA HIS A 253 9.89 -9.53 -14.67
C HIS A 253 9.04 -10.23 -13.61
N LEU A 254 9.38 -10.13 -12.33
CA LEU A 254 8.52 -10.63 -11.25
C LEU A 254 7.26 -9.76 -11.09
N LEU A 255 7.41 -8.44 -11.15
CA LEU A 255 6.29 -7.49 -11.10
C LEU A 255 5.37 -7.66 -12.32
N GLU A 256 5.94 -7.91 -13.50
CA GLU A 256 5.21 -8.22 -14.74
C GLU A 256 4.30 -9.43 -14.59
N ARG A 257 4.63 -10.42 -13.76
CA ARG A 257 3.77 -11.58 -13.50
C ARG A 257 2.57 -11.26 -12.61
N VAL A 258 2.59 -10.14 -11.89
CA VAL A 258 1.54 -9.75 -10.93
C VAL A 258 0.65 -8.65 -11.49
N TYR A 259 1.20 -7.67 -12.21
CA TYR A 259 0.47 -6.47 -12.62
C TYR A 259 0.17 -6.47 -14.12
N LEU A 260 -0.97 -5.88 -14.51
CA LEU A 260 -1.42 -5.82 -15.91
C LEU A 260 -0.58 -4.85 -16.75
N GLY A 261 -0.19 -3.71 -16.17
CA GLY A 261 0.58 -2.67 -16.83
C GLY A 261 1.03 -1.60 -15.85
N HIS A 262 1.73 -0.60 -16.37
CA HIS A 262 2.43 0.41 -15.57
C HIS A 262 1.59 1.63 -15.19
N HIS A 263 0.40 1.81 -15.76
CA HIS A 263 -0.44 2.97 -15.47
C HIS A 263 -1.67 2.54 -14.69
N ASN A 264 -1.72 2.87 -13.41
CA ASN A 264 -2.94 2.79 -12.63
C ASN A 264 -3.78 4.05 -12.88
N PRO A 265 -4.95 3.99 -13.55
CA PRO A 265 -5.67 5.18 -13.99
C PRO A 265 -6.17 6.10 -12.88
N ALA A 266 -6.30 5.58 -11.65
CA ALA A 266 -6.72 6.34 -10.49
C ALA A 266 -5.53 6.99 -9.74
N ASP A 267 -4.30 6.70 -10.16
CA ASP A 267 -3.10 7.22 -9.50
C ASP A 267 -2.78 8.65 -9.93
N VAL A 268 -2.93 9.58 -8.99
CA VAL A 268 -2.65 11.00 -9.19
C VAL A 268 -1.17 11.30 -9.48
N TYR A 269 -0.24 10.39 -9.16
CA TYR A 269 1.20 10.58 -9.34
C TYR A 269 1.77 9.93 -10.59
N TYR A 270 0.98 9.17 -11.36
CA TYR A 270 1.45 8.50 -12.57
C TYR A 270 2.19 9.47 -13.50
N ALA A 271 3.43 9.12 -13.84
CA ALA A 271 4.29 9.90 -14.72
C ALA A 271 4.63 11.31 -14.20
N LYS A 272 4.47 11.55 -12.90
CA LYS A 272 4.78 12.83 -12.26
C LYS A 272 6.00 12.68 -11.37
N ASN A 273 7.05 13.43 -11.68
CA ASN A 273 8.22 13.55 -10.82
C ASN A 273 8.03 14.67 -9.78
N LEU A 274 6.95 14.58 -9.01
CA LEU A 274 6.62 15.55 -7.97
C LEU A 274 7.39 15.22 -6.70
N ARG A 275 7.74 16.24 -5.92
CA ARG A 275 8.43 16.06 -4.66
C ARG A 275 7.73 16.86 -3.58
N PRO A 276 7.71 16.38 -2.31
CA PRO A 276 7.22 17.20 -1.22
C PRO A 276 8.09 18.44 -1.14
N VAL A 277 7.52 19.57 -0.72
CA VAL A 277 8.31 20.77 -0.39
C VAL A 277 9.40 20.31 0.58
N ARG A 278 10.68 20.51 0.21
CA ARG A 278 11.81 20.07 1.04
C ARG A 278 11.50 20.47 2.48
N ARG A 279 11.36 19.48 3.37
CA ARG A 279 11.52 19.76 4.79
C ARG A 279 12.91 20.36 4.89
N ASP A 280 13.01 21.62 5.30
CA ASP A 280 14.30 22.20 5.67
C ASP A 280 14.99 21.15 6.52
N ARG A 281 16.09 20.60 5.98
CA ARG A 281 17.03 19.81 6.76
C ARG A 281 17.71 20.83 7.67
N ARG A 282 16.99 21.32 8.68
CA ARG A 282 17.66 22.03 9.75
C ARG A 282 18.53 20.99 10.45
N PRO A 283 19.83 21.31 10.63
CA PRO A 283 20.84 20.37 11.09
C PRO A 283 20.49 19.76 12.46
#